data_AF-A0A835IDB1-F1
#
_entry.id   AF-A0A835IDB1-F1
#
_cell.length_a   1.000
_cell.length_b   1.000
_cell.length_c   1.000
_cell.angle_alpha   90.00
_cell.angle_beta   90.00
_cell.angle_gamma   90.00
#
_symmetry.space_group_name_H-M   'P 1'
#
loop_
_entity.id
_entity.type
_entity.pdbx_description
1 polymer ?
#
loop_
_entity_poly.entity_id
_entity_poly.type
_entity_poly.pdbx_seq_one_letter_code
_entity_poly.pdbx_strand_id
1 'polypeptide(L)'
;MEGLFASIESNPPQIYYRAGVSGTKQNKEPSYVKFLNGSLALFILNYEPNPPDTVIPVPLASSSQYMKLGGDEHLRVFEWLSRWKEVADILTGDLGGYRYPMVCGNYGICSNGMCSCLGGTSNDTSYFRLLNDRQSGLGCSSITPLSCEAPQYHRLLEVKDAIYFYYPDNITNTDIESCKQACLNNCSCNVALFQYGSNDSNGNCFMPPQLFSLMNNEKDKTHYNSSNFHQVVLLRLRKVVESDKEDYLDHVPGMPTRFTYEQLKLATESFVTKLGLGGFGSVFEGTLIDGTKVAVKCLDGIGQVNRSFLAEVETIGSIYHVNLVLDRKQPMEVVPIRNVNGKSTCTLAYTSRFKKKSSARMKNSRSNEE
;
A
#
# COMPACT_ATOMS: atom_id res chain seq x y z
N MET A 1 -7.91 -28.76 18.96
CA MET A 1 -9.30 -28.35 18.70
C MET A 1 -9.59 -28.68 17.24
N GLU A 2 -10.57 -29.53 17.00
CA GLU A 2 -10.96 -29.98 15.65
C GLU A 2 -12.17 -29.16 15.17
N GLY A 3 -12.52 -29.24 13.89
CA GLY A 3 -13.65 -28.50 13.33
C GLY A 3 -13.41 -28.02 11.90
N LEU A 4 -14.26 -27.08 11.47
CA LEU A 4 -14.14 -26.41 10.18
C LEU A 4 -13.37 -25.09 10.36
N PHE A 5 -12.33 -24.91 9.56
CA PHE A 5 -11.48 -23.73 9.57
C PHE A 5 -11.31 -23.23 8.14
N ALA A 6 -11.33 -21.92 7.95
CA ALA A 6 -10.86 -21.29 6.72
C ALA A 6 -9.66 -20.42 7.05
N SER A 7 -8.63 -20.51 6.20
CA SER A 7 -7.37 -19.79 6.38
C SER A 7 -6.94 -19.15 5.09
N ILE A 8 -6.31 -17.99 5.21
CA ILE A 8 -5.59 -17.36 4.11
C ILE A 8 -4.15 -17.90 4.07
N GLU A 9 -3.65 -18.09 2.86
CA GLU A 9 -2.28 -18.53 2.63
C GLU A 9 -1.29 -17.45 3.10
N SER A 10 -0.65 -17.72 4.23
CA SER A 10 0.45 -16.94 4.78
C SER A 10 1.41 -17.88 5.52
N ASN A 11 2.55 -17.38 5.99
CA ASN A 11 3.49 -18.18 6.76
C ASN A 11 3.68 -17.63 8.18
N PRO A 12 3.08 -18.26 9.22
CA PRO A 12 2.14 -19.39 9.17
C PRO A 12 0.75 -18.98 8.62
N PRO A 13 -0.10 -19.94 8.19
CA PRO A 13 -1.44 -19.65 7.70
C PRO A 13 -2.29 -18.93 8.76
N GLN A 14 -3.00 -17.87 8.34
CA GLN A 14 -3.88 -17.13 9.24
C GLN A 14 -5.31 -17.61 9.06
N ILE A 15 -5.89 -18.19 10.10
CA ILE A 15 -7.31 -18.57 10.12
C ILE A 15 -8.15 -17.29 10.10
N TYR A 16 -9.28 -17.25 9.39
CA TYR A 16 -10.23 -16.12 9.43
C TYR A 16 -11.65 -16.54 9.77
N TYR A 17 -11.91 -17.86 9.67
CA TYR A 17 -13.16 -18.48 10.07
C TYR A 17 -12.89 -19.74 10.87
N ARG A 18 -13.67 -19.95 11.93
CA ARG A 18 -13.58 -21.12 12.80
C ARG A 18 -14.96 -21.53 13.30
N ALA A 19 -15.33 -22.78 13.03
CA ALA A 19 -16.36 -23.51 13.74
C ALA A 19 -15.69 -24.69 14.44
N GLY A 20 -15.24 -24.46 15.67
CA GLY A 20 -14.46 -25.43 16.45
C GLY A 20 -15.34 -26.32 17.32
N VAL A 21 -14.95 -27.58 17.44
CA VAL A 21 -15.57 -28.59 18.29
C VAL A 21 -14.60 -28.94 19.43
N SER A 22 -15.11 -28.94 20.65
CA SER A 22 -14.34 -29.27 21.87
C SER A 22 -14.68 -30.66 22.35
N GLY A 23 -13.66 -31.45 22.70
CA GLY A 23 -13.81 -32.82 23.18
C GLY A 23 -12.73 -33.73 22.60
N THR A 24 -12.79 -35.01 22.97
CA THR A 24 -11.89 -36.04 22.45
C THR A 24 -12.67 -37.01 21.58
N LYS A 25 -12.13 -37.32 20.40
CA LYS A 25 -12.73 -38.29 19.50
C LYS A 25 -12.50 -39.69 20.06
N GLN A 26 -13.58 -40.37 20.43
CA GLN A 26 -13.50 -41.70 21.05
C GLN A 26 -13.72 -42.85 20.06
N ASN A 27 -14.29 -42.55 18.90
CA ASN A 27 -14.54 -43.53 17.82
C ASN A 27 -13.47 -43.44 16.72
N LYS A 28 -13.47 -44.46 15.85
CA LYS A 28 -12.56 -44.55 14.70
C LYS A 28 -13.19 -44.08 13.39
N GLU A 29 -14.44 -43.62 13.41
CA GLU A 29 -15.15 -43.17 12.21
C GLU A 29 -14.50 -41.90 11.64
N PRO A 30 -14.50 -41.67 10.33
CA PRO A 30 -13.94 -40.45 9.75
C PRO A 30 -14.76 -39.23 10.15
N SER A 31 -14.09 -38.09 10.31
CA SER A 31 -14.80 -36.81 10.50
C SER A 31 -15.36 -36.36 9.15
N TYR A 32 -16.60 -35.90 9.12
CA TYR A 32 -17.22 -35.37 7.91
C TYR A 32 -18.17 -34.21 8.20
N VAL A 33 -18.51 -33.49 7.14
CA VAL A 33 -19.47 -32.40 7.18
C VAL A 33 -20.61 -32.75 6.23
N LYS A 34 -21.85 -32.56 6.67
CA LYS A 34 -23.05 -32.89 5.90
C LYS A 34 -23.89 -31.64 5.70
N PHE A 35 -24.16 -31.31 4.44
CA PHE A 35 -25.10 -30.23 4.12
C PHE A 35 -26.53 -30.77 4.20
N LEU A 36 -27.31 -30.21 5.12
CA LEU A 36 -28.68 -30.59 5.44
C LEU A 36 -29.62 -29.41 5.21
N ASN A 37 -30.91 -29.67 5.08
CA ASN A 37 -31.89 -28.58 5.01
C ASN A 37 -31.83 -27.74 6.30
N GLY A 38 -31.48 -26.46 6.18
CA GLY A 38 -31.36 -25.53 7.29
C GLY A 38 -30.01 -25.52 8.02
N SER A 39 -29.05 -26.39 7.67
CA SER A 39 -27.74 -26.38 8.35
C SER A 39 -26.61 -27.07 7.59
N LEU A 40 -25.37 -26.67 7.91
CA LEU A 40 -24.17 -27.43 7.64
C LEU A 40 -23.74 -28.13 8.94
N ALA A 41 -23.96 -29.43 9.03
CA ALA A 41 -23.76 -30.23 10.24
C ALA A 41 -22.35 -30.83 10.27
N LEU A 42 -21.65 -30.63 11.39
CA LEU A 42 -20.28 -31.10 11.61
C LEU A 42 -20.30 -32.37 12.48
N PHE A 43 -19.83 -33.48 11.90
CA PHE A 43 -19.65 -34.78 12.56
C PHE A 43 -18.14 -35.02 12.70
N ILE A 44 -17.57 -34.45 13.76
CA ILE A 44 -16.13 -34.44 14.04
C ILE A 44 -15.80 -35.47 15.12
N LEU A 45 -16.49 -35.38 16.26
CA LEU A 45 -16.39 -36.31 17.38
C LEU A 45 -17.51 -37.36 17.35
N ASN A 46 -18.69 -37.00 16.83
CA ASN A 46 -19.84 -37.89 16.70
C ASN A 46 -20.06 -38.37 15.24
N TYR A 47 -20.92 -39.37 15.07
CA TYR A 47 -21.31 -39.93 13.78
C TYR A 47 -22.77 -40.41 13.80
N GLU A 48 -23.43 -40.43 12.65
CA GLU A 48 -24.80 -40.92 12.50
C GLU A 48 -24.94 -42.37 13.05
N PRO A 49 -25.99 -42.67 13.86
CA PRO A 49 -27.23 -41.93 14.03
C PRO A 49 -27.24 -40.88 15.16
N ASN A 50 -26.11 -40.61 15.81
CA ASN A 50 -26.03 -39.59 16.86
C ASN A 50 -26.20 -38.18 16.28
N PRO A 51 -26.62 -37.18 17.08
CA PRO A 51 -26.67 -35.80 16.63
C PRO A 51 -25.27 -35.26 16.27
N PRO A 52 -25.17 -34.26 15.38
CA PRO A 52 -23.91 -33.61 15.05
C PRO A 52 -23.32 -32.87 16.26
N ASP A 53 -22.01 -32.67 16.26
CA ASP A 53 -21.30 -31.97 17.34
C ASP A 53 -21.63 -30.48 17.36
N THR A 54 -21.77 -29.89 16.17
CA THR A 54 -22.17 -28.50 15.99
C THR A 54 -22.81 -28.34 14.62
N VAL A 55 -23.59 -27.28 14.47
CA VAL A 55 -24.26 -26.93 13.22
C VAL A 55 -24.00 -25.47 12.90
N ILE A 56 -23.67 -25.20 11.64
CA ILE A 56 -23.64 -23.84 11.11
C ILE A 56 -25.01 -23.60 10.46
N PRO A 57 -25.79 -22.60 10.91
CA PRO A 57 -27.12 -22.37 10.38
C PRO A 57 -27.05 -21.95 8.91
N VAL A 58 -27.98 -22.48 8.11
CA VAL A 58 -28.17 -22.10 6.71
C VAL A 58 -29.66 -21.79 6.53
N PRO A 59 -30.05 -20.82 5.68
CA PRO A 59 -31.47 -20.58 5.39
C PRO A 59 -32.18 -21.87 4.94
N LEU A 60 -33.35 -22.14 5.53
CA LEU A 60 -34.18 -23.29 5.17
C LEU A 60 -34.51 -23.26 3.68
N ALA A 61 -34.33 -24.41 3.03
CA ALA A 61 -34.60 -24.57 1.62
C ALA A 61 -36.11 -24.60 1.34
N SER A 62 -36.58 -23.65 0.54
CA SER A 62 -37.92 -23.68 -0.07
C SER A 62 -37.95 -24.45 -1.40
N SER A 63 -36.77 -24.76 -1.94
CA SER A 63 -36.56 -25.41 -3.24
C SER A 63 -35.21 -26.15 -3.28
N SER A 64 -34.66 -26.45 -4.46
CA SER A 64 -33.31 -27.02 -4.57
C SER A 64 -32.25 -26.01 -4.10
N GLN A 65 -31.42 -26.41 -3.13
CA GLN A 65 -30.27 -25.66 -2.67
C GLN A 65 -28.97 -26.43 -2.91
N TYR A 66 -27.88 -25.71 -3.17
CA TYR A 66 -26.52 -26.27 -3.16
C TYR A 66 -25.53 -25.29 -2.55
N MET A 67 -24.39 -25.83 -2.09
CA MET A 67 -23.28 -25.05 -1.56
C MET A 67 -22.09 -25.14 -2.52
N LYS A 68 -21.35 -24.03 -2.70
CA LYS A 68 -20.18 -23.97 -3.57
C LYS A 68 -19.13 -23.01 -3.02
N LEU A 69 -17.87 -23.46 -3.04
CA LEU A 69 -16.71 -22.57 -2.92
C LEU A 69 -16.47 -21.88 -4.27
N GLY A 70 -16.60 -20.56 -4.29
CA GLY A 70 -16.35 -19.73 -5.45
C GLY A 70 -14.86 -19.59 -5.76
N GLY A 71 -14.53 -19.17 -6.99
CA GLY A 71 -13.15 -18.82 -7.35
C GLY A 71 -12.65 -17.52 -6.71
N ASP A 72 -13.55 -16.77 -6.08
CA ASP A 72 -13.27 -15.61 -5.24
C ASP A 72 -13.11 -15.99 -3.76
N GLU A 73 -12.97 -17.29 -3.45
CA GLU A 73 -12.73 -17.83 -2.10
C GLU A 73 -13.93 -17.77 -1.14
N HIS A 74 -15.09 -17.36 -1.62
CA HIS A 74 -16.32 -17.34 -0.82
C HIS A 74 -17.05 -18.68 -0.83
N LEU A 75 -17.48 -19.18 0.33
CA LEU A 75 -18.30 -20.39 0.44
C LEU A 75 -19.79 -20.01 0.53
N ARG A 76 -20.50 -20.12 -0.58
CA ARG A 76 -21.88 -19.64 -0.72
C ARG A 76 -22.88 -20.76 -0.84
N VAL A 77 -24.10 -20.47 -0.39
CA VAL A 77 -25.28 -21.30 -0.61
C VAL A 77 -26.19 -20.62 -1.64
N PHE A 78 -26.60 -21.39 -2.63
CA PHE A 78 -27.49 -20.96 -3.71
C PHE A 78 -28.80 -21.72 -3.63
N GLU A 79 -29.89 -21.02 -3.87
CA GLU A 79 -31.24 -21.58 -3.93
C GLU A 79 -31.90 -21.31 -5.28
N TRP A 80 -32.64 -22.30 -5.79
CA TRP A 80 -33.38 -22.20 -7.04
C TRP A 80 -34.73 -21.52 -6.85
N LEU A 81 -34.80 -20.24 -7.19
CA LEU A 81 -36.08 -19.52 -7.29
C LEU A 81 -36.51 -19.42 -8.76
N SER A 82 -36.56 -18.21 -9.32
CA SER A 82 -36.65 -18.01 -10.78
C SER A 82 -35.29 -18.15 -11.49
N ARG A 83 -34.21 -18.10 -10.70
CA ARG A 83 -32.80 -18.32 -11.07
C ARG A 83 -32.05 -18.75 -9.82
N TRP A 84 -30.84 -19.31 -9.98
CA TRP A 84 -29.94 -19.52 -8.86
C TRP A 84 -29.62 -18.18 -8.18
N LYS A 85 -30.03 -18.06 -6.91
CA LYS A 85 -29.81 -16.87 -6.08
C LYS A 85 -28.95 -17.25 -4.89
N GLU A 86 -27.93 -16.45 -4.60
CA GLU A 86 -27.19 -16.54 -3.34
C GLU A 86 -28.11 -16.23 -2.17
N VAL A 87 -28.20 -17.16 -1.22
CA VAL A 87 -29.05 -17.03 -0.01
C VAL A 87 -28.23 -16.93 1.27
N ALA A 88 -26.98 -17.39 1.26
CA ALA A 88 -26.06 -17.24 2.38
C ALA A 88 -24.59 -17.32 1.94
N ASP A 89 -23.71 -16.71 2.73
CA ASP A 89 -22.27 -16.91 2.72
C ASP A 89 -21.86 -17.49 4.09
N ILE A 90 -21.24 -18.66 4.08
CA ILE A 90 -20.99 -19.47 5.27
C ILE A 90 -19.85 -18.89 6.12
N LEU A 91 -18.86 -18.24 5.49
CA LEU A 91 -17.64 -17.81 6.19
C LEU A 91 -17.71 -16.36 6.71
N THR A 92 -18.78 -15.63 6.40
CA THR A 92 -18.94 -14.23 6.82
C THR A 92 -19.46 -14.08 8.25
N GLY A 93 -20.25 -15.06 8.73
CA GLY A 93 -21.00 -14.91 9.98
C GLY A 93 -21.87 -13.64 9.99
N ASP A 94 -22.05 -13.03 11.17
CA ASP A 94 -22.92 -11.86 11.39
C ASP A 94 -22.36 -10.52 10.87
N LEU A 95 -21.07 -10.48 10.51
CA LEU A 95 -20.39 -9.25 10.05
C LEU A 95 -20.39 -9.09 8.52
N GLY A 96 -20.98 -10.04 7.78
CA GLY A 96 -21.10 -9.99 6.32
C GLY A 96 -19.78 -10.11 5.57
N GLY A 97 -19.80 -9.79 4.27
CA GLY A 97 -18.68 -9.96 3.32
C GLY A 97 -17.38 -9.25 3.71
N TYR A 98 -17.42 -8.32 4.68
CA TYR A 98 -16.26 -7.58 5.16
C TYR A 98 -15.25 -8.44 5.93
N ARG A 99 -15.65 -9.65 6.36
CA ARG A 99 -14.80 -10.59 7.10
C ARG A 99 -13.70 -11.26 6.28
N TYR A 100 -13.80 -11.24 4.95
CA TYR A 100 -12.77 -11.86 4.12
C TYR A 100 -11.45 -11.06 4.18
N PRO A 101 -10.31 -11.74 4.39
CA PRO A 101 -9.02 -11.07 4.56
C PRO A 101 -8.58 -10.18 3.38
N MET A 102 -9.12 -10.38 2.18
CA MET A 102 -8.65 -9.76 0.94
C MET A 102 -9.53 -8.63 0.39
N VAL A 103 -10.61 -8.24 1.08
CA VAL A 103 -11.55 -7.21 0.59
C VAL A 103 -10.86 -5.89 0.21
N CYS A 104 -9.91 -5.43 1.02
CA CYS A 104 -9.13 -4.22 0.81
C CYS A 104 -7.63 -4.47 0.71
N GLY A 105 -7.20 -5.73 0.55
CA GLY A 105 -5.80 -6.11 0.49
C GLY A 105 -4.97 -5.73 1.72
N ASN A 106 -3.64 -5.76 1.57
CA ASN A 106 -2.71 -5.49 2.67
C ASN A 106 -2.77 -4.03 3.13
N TYR A 107 -2.72 -3.82 4.45
CA TYR A 107 -2.74 -2.47 5.08
C TYR A 107 -3.95 -1.60 4.68
N GLY A 108 -4.98 -2.19 4.08
CA GLY A 108 -6.23 -1.52 3.71
C GLY A 108 -7.27 -1.64 4.82
N ILE A 109 -8.10 -0.60 4.96
CA ILE A 109 -9.25 -0.59 5.85
C ILE A 109 -10.54 -0.41 5.05
N CYS A 110 -11.52 -1.27 5.30
CA CYS A 110 -12.84 -1.21 4.72
C CYS A 110 -13.77 -0.36 5.60
N SER A 111 -14.33 0.70 5.04
CA SER A 111 -15.42 1.48 5.66
C SER A 111 -16.53 1.65 4.63
N ASN A 112 -17.73 1.15 4.95
CA ASN A 112 -18.88 1.18 4.05
C ASN A 112 -18.64 0.61 2.64
N GLY A 113 -17.85 -0.47 2.54
CA GLY A 113 -17.49 -1.07 1.24
C GLY A 113 -16.48 -0.28 0.43
N MET A 114 -15.97 0.83 0.96
CA MET A 114 -14.86 1.57 0.37
C MET A 114 -13.56 1.21 1.07
N CYS A 115 -12.52 0.97 0.28
CA CYS A 115 -11.18 0.67 0.77
C CYS A 115 -10.31 1.92 0.79
N SER A 116 -9.60 2.13 1.89
CA SER A 116 -8.58 3.17 2.03
C SER A 116 -7.34 2.63 2.73
N CYS A 117 -6.22 3.36 2.65
CA CYS A 117 -5.01 2.98 3.38
C CYS A 117 -5.02 3.53 4.81
N LEU A 118 -4.42 2.79 5.73
CA LEU A 118 -4.23 3.23 7.11
C LEU A 118 -3.41 4.52 7.19
N GLY A 119 -3.81 5.45 8.05
CA GLY A 119 -3.07 6.70 8.30
C GLY A 119 -3.30 7.83 7.29
N GLY A 120 -4.41 7.83 6.55
CA GLY A 120 -4.80 8.93 5.66
C GLY A 120 -5.83 9.88 6.29
N THR A 121 -5.43 10.74 7.23
CA THR A 121 -6.28 11.85 7.71
C THR A 121 -5.52 13.18 7.65
N SER A 122 -5.70 13.87 6.53
CA SER A 122 -5.60 15.32 6.25
C SER A 122 -4.42 16.18 6.72
N ASN A 123 -3.54 15.78 7.64
CA ASN A 123 -2.39 16.60 8.09
C ASN A 123 -1.14 15.79 8.49
N ASP A 124 -1.17 14.46 8.40
CA ASP A 124 -0.02 13.60 8.71
C ASP A 124 0.59 13.03 7.43
N THR A 125 1.92 12.87 7.43
CA THR A 125 2.65 12.17 6.35
C THR A 125 2.03 10.79 6.13
N SER A 126 1.50 10.54 4.92
CA SER A 126 0.97 9.23 4.54
C SER A 126 2.06 8.16 4.70
N TYR A 127 1.80 7.12 5.49
CA TYR A 127 2.74 5.99 5.66
C TYR A 127 2.54 4.88 4.65
N PHE A 128 1.35 4.84 4.07
CA PHE A 128 0.93 3.85 3.10
C PHE A 128 0.35 4.57 1.88
N ARG A 129 0.57 3.98 0.71
CA ARG A 129 0.00 4.43 -0.56
C ARG A 129 -0.83 3.32 -1.17
N LEU A 130 -1.89 3.69 -1.90
CA LEU A 130 -2.65 2.74 -2.70
C LEU A 130 -1.74 2.14 -3.77
N LEU A 131 -1.89 0.84 -4.02
CA LEU A 131 -1.23 0.19 -5.14
C LEU A 131 -1.82 0.66 -6.48
N ASN A 132 -3.12 0.97 -6.49
CA ASN A 132 -3.83 1.45 -7.67
C ASN A 132 -5.04 2.30 -7.25
N ASP A 133 -5.03 3.58 -7.62
CA ASP A 133 -6.13 4.51 -7.29
C ASP A 133 -7.46 4.14 -7.97
N ARG A 134 -7.41 3.39 -9.08
CA ARG A 134 -8.61 2.93 -9.80
C ARG A 134 -9.18 1.62 -9.23
N GLN A 135 -8.39 0.90 -8.43
CA GLN A 135 -8.75 -0.38 -7.84
C GLN A 135 -8.27 -0.43 -6.39
N SER A 136 -8.96 0.34 -5.54
CA SER A 136 -8.63 0.48 -4.12
C SER A 136 -8.66 -0.85 -3.33
N GLY A 137 -9.31 -1.88 -3.85
CA GLY A 137 -9.35 -3.23 -3.26
C GLY A 137 -8.04 -4.02 -3.37
N LEU A 138 -7.07 -3.58 -4.21
CA LEU A 138 -5.76 -4.24 -4.29
C LEU A 138 -4.90 -4.04 -3.03
N GLY A 139 -5.26 -3.07 -2.19
CA GLY A 139 -4.56 -2.72 -0.97
C GLY A 139 -3.44 -1.72 -1.14
N CYS A 140 -2.56 -1.70 -0.15
CA CYS A 140 -1.62 -0.61 0.09
C CYS A 140 -0.19 -1.13 0.27
N SER A 141 0.78 -0.28 -0.08
CA SER A 141 2.21 -0.52 0.18
C SER A 141 2.73 0.50 1.18
N SER A 142 3.62 0.07 2.09
CA SER A 142 4.37 1.01 2.93
C SER A 142 5.21 1.94 2.04
N ILE A 143 5.21 3.23 2.35
CA ILE A 143 6.06 4.21 1.67
C ILE A 143 7.50 4.01 2.11
N THR A 144 7.74 3.85 3.41
CA THR A 144 9.06 3.63 3.98
C THR A 144 9.18 2.20 4.49
N PRO A 145 10.07 1.36 3.93
CA PRO A 145 10.29 0.02 4.46
C PRO A 145 10.94 0.08 5.85
N LEU A 146 10.54 -0.85 6.71
CA LEU A 146 11.14 -1.02 8.03
C LEU A 146 12.59 -1.54 7.89
N SER A 147 13.48 -1.13 8.79
CA SER A 147 14.85 -1.64 8.85
C SER A 147 15.25 -2.03 10.27
N CYS A 148 15.67 -3.28 10.44
CA CYS A 148 16.15 -3.80 11.71
C CYS A 148 17.45 -3.19 12.19
N GLU A 149 18.21 -2.56 11.31
CA GLU A 149 19.49 -1.94 11.65
C GLU A 149 19.32 -0.59 12.34
N ALA A 150 18.13 0.01 12.24
CA ALA A 150 17.86 1.33 12.78
C ALA A 150 16.54 1.40 13.57
N PRO A 151 16.35 0.55 14.61
CA PRO A 151 15.13 0.48 15.40
C PRO A 151 14.79 1.79 16.12
N GLN A 152 15.77 2.67 16.34
CA GLN A 152 15.57 4.01 16.92
C GLN A 152 14.65 4.91 16.09
N TYR A 153 14.50 4.63 14.79
CA TYR A 153 13.59 5.36 13.92
C TYR A 153 12.21 4.70 13.82
N HIS A 154 12.00 3.55 14.46
CA HIS A 154 10.71 2.88 14.46
C HIS A 154 9.79 3.46 15.54
N ARG A 155 8.51 3.63 15.20
CA ARG A 155 7.44 4.00 16.13
C ARG A 155 6.21 3.12 15.89
N LEU A 156 5.34 3.03 16.88
CA LEU A 156 4.04 2.40 16.73
C LEU A 156 2.97 3.48 16.53
N LEU A 157 2.13 3.30 15.51
CA LEU A 157 0.91 4.07 15.29
C LEU A 157 -0.28 3.26 15.81
N GLU A 158 -1.04 3.84 16.73
CA GLU A 158 -2.27 3.25 17.23
C GLU A 158 -3.42 3.57 16.27
N VAL A 159 -3.98 2.55 15.64
CA VAL A 159 -5.24 2.64 14.91
C VAL A 159 -6.33 2.09 15.82
N LYS A 160 -7.16 3.01 16.31
CA LYS A 160 -8.36 2.71 17.10
C LYS A 160 -9.54 2.49 16.16
N ASP A 161 -10.58 1.84 16.68
CA ASP A 161 -11.81 1.56 15.94
C ASP A 161 -11.57 0.77 14.64
N ALA A 162 -10.61 -0.15 14.66
CA ALA A 162 -10.37 -1.10 13.58
C ALA A 162 -10.44 -2.55 14.10
N ILE A 163 -11.14 -3.40 13.36
CA ILE A 163 -11.35 -4.81 13.67
C ILE A 163 -10.55 -5.66 12.68
N TYR A 164 -9.84 -6.66 13.20
CA TYR A 164 -9.18 -7.70 12.40
C TYR A 164 -9.92 -9.04 12.54
N PHE A 165 -10.00 -9.82 11.47
CA PHE A 165 -10.89 -11.00 11.36
C PHE A 165 -10.53 -12.18 12.27
N TYR A 166 -9.31 -12.23 12.82
CA TYR A 166 -8.87 -13.34 13.67
C TYR A 166 -7.75 -12.96 14.63
N TYR A 167 -7.77 -13.61 15.79
CA TYR A 167 -6.86 -13.35 16.88
C TYR A 167 -6.59 -14.63 17.68
N PRO A 168 -5.50 -15.36 17.39
CA PRO A 168 -4.95 -16.30 18.34
C PRO A 168 -4.13 -15.50 19.35
N ASP A 169 -4.41 -15.68 20.64
CA ASP A 169 -3.65 -14.99 21.67
C ASP A 169 -2.21 -15.56 21.73
N ASN A 170 -1.22 -14.77 21.28
CA ASN A 170 0.20 -15.16 21.43
C ASN A 170 0.69 -14.89 22.85
N ILE A 171 0.25 -13.77 23.43
CA ILE A 171 0.56 -13.35 24.79
C ILE A 171 -0.75 -13.02 25.48
N THR A 172 -1.11 -13.78 26.51
CA THR A 172 -2.32 -13.58 27.31
C THR A 172 -2.01 -12.84 28.61
N ASN A 173 -2.99 -12.14 29.18
CA ASN A 173 -2.85 -11.40 30.45
C ASN A 173 -1.70 -10.38 30.43
N THR A 174 -1.63 -9.59 29.37
CA THR A 174 -0.59 -8.57 29.15
C THR A 174 -1.22 -7.19 29.00
N ASP A 175 -0.45 -6.13 29.28
CA ASP A 175 -0.86 -4.76 29.06
C ASP A 175 -0.40 -4.24 27.68
N ILE A 176 -0.99 -3.12 27.26
CA ILE A 176 -0.70 -2.52 25.95
C ILE A 176 0.77 -2.11 25.78
N GLU A 177 1.44 -1.64 26.84
CA GLU A 177 2.85 -1.21 26.77
C GLU A 177 3.77 -2.42 26.63
N SER A 178 3.51 -3.49 27.37
CA SER A 178 4.20 -4.77 27.20
C SER A 178 4.03 -5.32 25.77
N CYS A 179 2.83 -5.24 25.19
CA CYS A 179 2.57 -5.63 23.80
C CYS A 179 3.35 -4.76 22.79
N LYS A 180 3.39 -3.44 23.00
CA LYS A 180 4.18 -2.49 22.19
C LYS A 180 5.67 -2.85 22.22
N GLN A 181 6.22 -3.08 23.41
CA GLN A 181 7.64 -3.43 23.57
C GLN A 181 7.98 -4.78 22.94
N ALA A 182 7.10 -5.78 23.08
CA ALA A 182 7.29 -7.08 22.44
C ALA A 182 7.41 -6.95 20.91
N CYS A 183 6.57 -6.10 20.29
CA CYS A 183 6.66 -5.84 18.85
C CYS A 183 7.92 -5.06 18.47
N LEU A 184 8.28 -4.01 19.23
CA LEU A 184 9.47 -3.22 18.93
C LEU A 184 10.77 -4.04 19.04
N ASN A 185 10.82 -4.97 19.99
CA ASN A 185 11.97 -5.87 20.19
C ASN A 185 11.98 -7.07 19.20
N ASN A 186 10.88 -7.32 18.49
CA ASN A 186 10.80 -8.35 17.47
C ASN A 186 10.91 -7.74 16.07
N CYS A 187 12.04 -7.98 15.42
CA CYS A 187 12.34 -7.47 14.09
C CYS A 187 11.33 -7.87 13.00
N SER A 188 10.71 -9.03 13.13
CA SER A 188 9.71 -9.52 12.19
C SER A 188 8.31 -8.94 12.47
N CYS A 189 8.13 -8.21 13.58
CA CYS A 189 6.86 -7.58 13.91
C CYS A 189 6.67 -6.28 13.12
N ASN A 190 5.76 -6.33 12.14
CA ASN A 190 5.30 -5.16 11.40
C ASN A 190 4.00 -4.59 11.98
N VAL A 191 3.24 -5.42 12.70
CA VAL A 191 2.00 -5.06 13.36
C VAL A 191 1.86 -5.90 14.62
N ALA A 192 1.40 -5.26 15.69
CA ALA A 192 0.81 -5.94 16.83
C ALA A 192 -0.65 -5.56 16.89
N LEU A 193 -1.48 -6.52 17.23
CA LEU A 193 -2.85 -6.29 17.60
C LEU A 193 -2.88 -6.41 19.13
N PHE A 194 -3.72 -5.61 19.78
CA PHE A 194 -3.98 -5.69 21.22
C PHE A 194 -5.50 -5.71 21.46
N GLN A 195 -6.00 -6.73 22.16
CA GLN A 195 -7.40 -6.89 22.50
C GLN A 195 -7.56 -6.85 24.02
N TYR A 196 -8.49 -6.06 24.55
CA TYR A 196 -8.70 -5.93 25.99
C TYR A 196 -10.17 -5.72 26.32
N GLY A 197 -10.57 -6.06 27.54
CA GLY A 197 -11.96 -5.89 27.99
C GLY A 197 -12.29 -4.43 28.33
N SER A 198 -12.50 -4.18 29.62
CA SER A 198 -12.79 -2.85 30.16
C SER A 198 -11.54 -2.00 30.41
N ASN A 199 -10.37 -2.62 30.66
CA ASN A 199 -9.10 -1.92 30.91
C ASN A 199 -7.97 -2.48 30.04
N ASP A 200 -7.08 -1.60 29.60
CA ASP A 200 -5.91 -1.92 28.77
C ASP A 200 -4.75 -2.55 29.55
N SER A 201 -4.90 -2.69 30.87
CA SER A 201 -3.93 -3.34 31.76
C SER A 201 -4.04 -4.87 31.76
N ASN A 202 -5.13 -5.42 31.22
CA ASN A 202 -5.32 -6.87 31.13
C ASN A 202 -6.00 -7.25 29.81
N GLY A 203 -5.18 -7.57 28.83
CA GLY A 203 -5.60 -7.98 27.51
C GLY A 203 -4.71 -9.08 26.91
N ASN A 204 -4.91 -9.30 25.63
CA ASN A 204 -4.18 -10.28 24.83
C ASN A 204 -3.50 -9.57 23.66
N CYS A 205 -2.27 -9.96 23.37
CA CYS A 205 -1.46 -9.42 22.27
C CYS A 205 -1.24 -10.50 21.20
N PHE A 206 -1.40 -10.12 19.94
CA PHE A 206 -1.14 -10.99 18.79
C PHE A 206 -0.32 -10.24 17.74
N MET A 207 0.71 -10.89 17.20
CA MET A 207 1.58 -10.31 16.18
C MET A 207 1.48 -11.18 14.93
N PRO A 208 0.58 -10.86 13.98
CA PRO A 208 0.48 -11.63 12.75
C PRO A 208 1.71 -11.39 11.85
N PRO A 209 2.09 -12.38 11.03
CA PRO A 209 3.21 -12.25 10.10
C PRO A 209 2.92 -11.20 9.00
N GLN A 210 1.64 -11.00 8.67
CA GLN A 210 1.19 -10.09 7.64
C GLN A 210 -0.16 -9.49 8.04
N LEU A 211 -0.34 -8.20 7.77
CA LEU A 211 -1.60 -7.50 7.98
C LEU A 211 -2.42 -7.48 6.70
N PHE A 212 -3.58 -8.11 6.76
CA PHE A 212 -4.57 -8.15 5.70
C PHE A 212 -5.65 -7.07 5.91
N SER A 213 -6.82 -7.21 5.28
CA SER A 213 -7.88 -6.20 5.35
C SER A 213 -8.37 -6.00 6.77
N LEU A 214 -8.46 -4.74 7.19
CA LEU A 214 -9.12 -4.31 8.41
C LEU A 214 -10.55 -3.86 8.10
N MET A 215 -11.41 -3.93 9.11
CA MET A 215 -12.74 -3.34 9.06
C MET A 215 -12.81 -2.15 10.00
N ASN A 216 -13.42 -1.06 9.55
CA ASN A 216 -13.74 0.04 10.43
C ASN A 216 -14.83 -0.40 11.44
N ASN A 217 -14.62 -0.09 12.71
CA ASN A 217 -15.56 -0.35 13.79
C ASN A 217 -16.66 0.73 13.76
N GLU A 218 -17.56 0.66 12.78
CA GLU A 218 -18.70 1.56 12.66
C GLU A 218 -19.74 1.23 13.74
N LYS A 219 -19.51 1.71 14.96
CA LYS A 219 -20.37 1.53 16.15
C LYS A 219 -21.84 1.89 15.89
N ASP A 220 -22.10 2.78 14.93
CA ASP A 220 -23.44 3.29 14.61
C ASP A 220 -24.25 2.40 13.63
N LYS A 221 -23.64 1.44 12.92
CA LYS A 221 -24.35 0.63 11.90
C LYS A 221 -24.49 -0.85 12.23
N THR A 222 -23.60 -1.40 13.04
CA THR A 222 -23.56 -2.86 13.23
C THR A 222 -24.58 -3.38 14.23
N HIS A 223 -25.25 -2.49 15.02
CA HIS A 223 -26.01 -2.89 16.22
C HIS A 223 -25.25 -3.88 17.14
N TYR A 224 -23.94 -3.99 16.95
CA TYR A 224 -23.11 -5.03 17.55
C TYR A 224 -22.59 -4.48 18.86
N ASN A 225 -23.50 -4.37 19.83
CA ASN A 225 -23.19 -4.10 21.24
C ASN A 225 -22.43 -5.27 21.92
N SER A 226 -21.85 -6.21 21.15
CA SER A 226 -21.45 -7.53 21.65
C SER A 226 -19.95 -7.82 21.58
N SER A 227 -19.10 -6.79 21.62
CA SER A 227 -17.72 -6.99 22.02
C SER A 227 -17.48 -6.20 23.29
N ASN A 228 -17.59 -6.86 24.44
CA ASN A 228 -17.00 -6.38 25.70
C ASN A 228 -15.47 -6.17 25.59
N PHE A 229 -14.89 -6.44 24.42
CA PHE A 229 -13.49 -6.36 24.09
C PHE A 229 -13.23 -5.30 23.03
N HIS A 230 -12.37 -4.35 23.35
CA HIS A 230 -11.81 -3.34 22.46
C HIS A 230 -10.58 -3.92 21.75
N GLN A 231 -10.38 -3.54 20.48
CA GLN A 231 -9.19 -3.91 19.70
C GLN A 231 -8.44 -2.65 19.27
N VAL A 232 -7.12 -2.67 19.42
CA VAL A 232 -6.19 -1.64 18.96
C VAL A 232 -5.18 -2.27 18.02
N VAL A 233 -4.98 -1.68 16.85
CA VAL A 233 -3.97 -2.10 15.89
C VAL A 233 -2.75 -1.21 16.06
N LEU A 234 -1.62 -1.78 16.41
CA LEU A 234 -0.32 -1.13 16.60
C LEU A 234 0.53 -1.36 15.36
N LEU A 235 0.53 -0.40 14.43
CA LEU A 235 1.32 -0.48 13.20
C LEU A 235 2.75 -0.02 13.47
N ARG A 236 3.73 -0.86 13.14
CA ARG A 236 5.14 -0.47 13.19
C ARG A 236 5.51 0.28 11.94
N LEU A 237 5.96 1.51 12.13
CA LEU A 237 6.30 2.44 11.06
C LEU A 237 7.69 3.01 11.32
N ARG A 238 8.43 3.26 10.25
CA ARG A 238 9.68 4.03 10.32
C ARG A 238 9.34 5.51 10.14
N LYS A 239 9.90 6.34 11.02
CA LYS A 239 9.81 7.81 10.89
C LYS A 239 10.48 8.23 9.59
N VAL A 240 9.77 9.03 8.81
CA VAL A 240 10.31 9.62 7.59
C VAL A 240 11.25 10.75 8.00
N VAL A 241 12.56 10.56 7.84
CA VAL A 241 13.56 11.62 8.01
C VAL A 241 13.53 12.53 6.78
N GLU A 242 13.80 13.83 6.91
CA GLU A 242 13.78 14.77 5.78
C GLU A 242 14.73 14.35 4.64
N SER A 243 15.85 13.69 4.97
CA SER A 243 16.74 13.06 3.97
C SER A 243 16.04 11.98 3.14
N ASP A 244 15.14 11.22 3.76
CA ASP A 244 14.47 10.08 3.13
C ASP A 244 13.32 10.59 2.24
N LYS A 245 12.64 11.70 2.60
CA LYS A 245 11.61 12.37 1.76
C LYS A 245 12.10 12.63 0.33
N GLU A 246 13.38 12.94 0.18
CA GLU A 246 13.99 13.27 -1.10
C GLU A 246 14.31 12.04 -1.97
N ASP A 247 14.50 10.87 -1.37
CA ASP A 247 14.79 9.59 -2.05
C ASP A 247 13.50 8.88 -2.55
N TYR A 248 12.36 9.11 -1.89
CA TYR A 248 11.05 8.59 -2.33
C TYR A 248 10.56 9.21 -3.64
N LEU A 249 10.92 10.46 -3.93
CA LEU A 249 10.51 11.15 -5.15
C LEU A 249 11.15 10.55 -6.41
N ASP A 250 12.27 9.85 -6.26
CA ASP A 250 13.02 9.23 -7.37
C ASP A 250 12.39 7.88 -7.83
N HIS A 251 11.48 7.31 -7.04
CA HIS A 251 10.89 5.97 -7.26
C HIS A 251 9.39 5.99 -7.63
N VAL A 252 8.86 7.15 -8.05
CA VAL A 252 7.47 7.29 -8.51
C VAL A 252 7.40 7.10 -10.03
N PRO A 253 6.70 6.09 -10.55
CA PRO A 253 6.52 5.90 -11.99
C PRO A 253 5.89 7.15 -12.63
N GLY A 254 6.57 7.78 -13.59
CA GLY A 254 6.10 8.99 -14.29
C GLY A 254 6.66 10.32 -13.76
N MET A 255 7.46 10.33 -12.69
CA MET A 255 8.22 11.51 -12.26
C MET A 255 9.56 11.63 -13.01
N PRO A 256 10.05 12.85 -13.33
CA PRO A 256 11.35 13.04 -13.97
C PRO A 256 12.50 12.52 -13.09
N THR A 257 13.41 11.74 -13.67
CA THR A 257 14.62 11.26 -13.00
C THR A 257 15.46 12.44 -12.48
N ARG A 258 15.98 12.36 -11.25
CA ARG A 258 16.83 13.39 -10.66
C ARG A 258 18.31 13.03 -10.75
N PHE A 259 19.18 14.03 -10.99
CA PHE A 259 20.64 13.85 -11.02
C PHE A 259 21.33 14.74 -9.99
N THR A 260 22.37 14.23 -9.35
CA THR A 260 23.27 15.00 -8.49
C THR A 260 24.30 15.76 -9.33
N TYR A 261 24.88 16.82 -8.77
CA TYR A 261 25.96 17.56 -9.44
C TYR A 261 27.15 16.64 -9.78
N GLU A 262 27.54 15.74 -8.87
CA GLU A 262 28.65 14.81 -9.11
C GLU A 262 28.35 13.81 -10.23
N GLN A 263 27.12 13.31 -10.34
CA GLN A 263 26.72 12.47 -11.48
C GLN A 263 26.83 13.23 -12.81
N LEU A 264 26.43 14.50 -12.84
CA LEU A 264 26.52 15.31 -14.06
C LEU A 264 27.95 15.72 -14.38
N LYS A 265 28.75 16.00 -13.36
CA LYS A 265 30.18 16.24 -13.51
C LYS A 265 30.88 15.01 -14.06
N LEU A 266 30.55 13.82 -13.58
CA LEU A 266 31.06 12.56 -14.15
C LEU A 266 30.59 12.37 -15.59
N ALA A 267 29.29 12.55 -15.84
CA ALA A 267 28.71 12.37 -17.17
C ALA A 267 29.29 13.33 -18.22
N THR A 268 29.66 14.54 -17.82
CA THR A 268 30.22 15.59 -18.71
C THR A 268 31.74 15.68 -18.69
N GLU A 269 32.42 14.71 -18.06
CA GLU A 269 33.87 14.70 -17.88
C GLU A 269 34.39 16.00 -17.25
N SER A 270 33.71 16.50 -16.23
CA SER A 270 33.92 17.81 -15.59
C SER A 270 33.66 18.99 -16.53
N PHE A 271 32.58 18.91 -17.30
CA PHE A 271 32.08 19.98 -18.18
C PHE A 271 33.09 20.40 -19.26
N VAL A 272 33.83 19.44 -19.82
CA VAL A 272 34.91 19.71 -20.80
C VAL A 272 34.34 20.16 -22.16
N THR A 273 33.36 19.42 -22.69
CA THR A 273 32.86 19.65 -24.05
C THR A 273 31.68 20.61 -24.03
N LYS A 274 31.93 21.90 -24.23
CA LYS A 274 30.88 22.91 -24.35
C LYS A 274 30.20 22.83 -25.73
N LEU A 275 28.89 22.64 -25.73
CA LEU A 275 28.03 22.59 -26.91
C LEU A 275 27.55 23.97 -27.35
N GLY A 276 27.41 24.90 -26.40
CA GLY A 276 26.95 26.26 -26.70
C GLY A 276 26.80 27.14 -25.46
N LEU A 277 26.45 28.40 -25.70
CA LEU A 277 26.10 29.39 -24.70
C LEU A 277 24.67 29.87 -24.99
N GLY A 278 23.76 29.74 -24.02
CA GLY A 278 22.42 30.31 -24.07
C GLY A 278 22.32 31.57 -23.20
N GLY A 279 21.17 32.24 -23.23
CA GLY A 279 20.96 33.50 -22.49
C GLY A 279 21.12 33.41 -20.97
N PHE A 280 21.14 32.20 -20.39
CA PHE A 280 21.24 31.98 -18.94
C PHE A 280 22.40 31.05 -18.54
N GLY A 281 23.28 30.66 -19.47
CA GLY A 281 24.44 29.82 -19.12
C GLY A 281 24.98 28.94 -20.24
N SER A 282 25.95 28.11 -19.87
CA SER A 282 26.70 27.21 -20.74
C SER A 282 26.02 25.84 -20.86
N VAL A 283 26.04 25.23 -22.04
CA VAL A 283 25.53 23.86 -22.28
C VAL A 283 26.71 22.95 -22.61
N PHE A 284 26.78 21.78 -21.99
CA PHE A 284 27.86 20.80 -22.10
C PHE A 284 27.35 19.46 -22.59
N GLU A 285 28.18 18.72 -23.30
CA GLU A 285 27.90 17.34 -23.68
C GLU A 285 28.17 16.41 -22.50
N GLY A 286 27.31 15.42 -22.30
CA GLY A 286 27.55 14.34 -21.36
C GLY A 286 27.01 12.99 -21.84
N THR A 287 27.50 11.94 -21.19
CA THR A 287 27.01 10.56 -21.35
C THR A 287 26.73 10.00 -19.96
N LEU A 288 25.49 9.60 -19.69
CA LEU A 288 25.10 8.96 -18.44
C LEU A 288 25.67 7.54 -18.32
N ILE A 289 25.60 6.96 -17.12
CA ILE A 289 26.17 5.65 -16.82
C ILE A 289 25.53 4.50 -17.62
N ASP A 290 24.29 4.67 -18.03
CA ASP A 290 23.52 3.75 -18.88
C ASP A 290 23.83 3.91 -20.38
N GLY A 291 24.75 4.83 -20.74
CA GLY A 291 25.12 5.14 -22.11
C GLY A 291 24.24 6.22 -22.77
N THR A 292 23.25 6.76 -22.06
CA THR A 292 22.36 7.80 -22.60
C THR A 292 23.12 9.12 -22.82
N LYS A 293 23.07 9.63 -24.05
CA LYS A 293 23.66 10.92 -24.41
C LYS A 293 22.78 12.09 -23.93
N VAL A 294 23.38 13.03 -23.22
CA VAL A 294 22.71 14.18 -22.61
C VAL A 294 23.42 15.50 -22.94
N ALA A 295 22.67 16.59 -22.90
CA ALA A 295 23.21 17.95 -22.93
C ALA A 295 22.91 18.66 -21.60
N VAL A 296 23.94 18.95 -20.80
CA VAL A 296 23.83 19.53 -19.46
C VAL A 296 23.99 21.04 -19.50
N LYS A 297 22.93 21.80 -19.18
CA LYS A 297 22.96 23.27 -19.07
C LYS A 297 23.32 23.67 -17.65
N CYS A 298 24.42 24.42 -17.51
CA CYS A 298 24.87 25.05 -16.29
C CYS A 298 24.70 26.57 -16.36
N LEU A 299 24.13 27.16 -15.32
CA LEU A 299 23.84 28.58 -15.26
C LEU A 299 25.06 29.36 -14.76
N ASP A 300 25.35 30.50 -15.36
CA ASP A 300 26.48 31.36 -14.98
C ASP A 300 26.00 32.41 -13.96
N GLY A 301 26.52 32.36 -12.72
CA GLY A 301 26.36 33.42 -11.70
C GLY A 301 25.64 33.01 -10.41
N ILE A 302 26.23 33.37 -9.27
CA ILE A 302 25.65 33.21 -7.92
C ILE A 302 24.94 34.52 -7.57
N GLY A 303 23.63 34.49 -7.34
CA GLY A 303 22.98 35.46 -6.44
C GLY A 303 21.80 36.31 -6.94
N GLN A 304 21.39 36.28 -8.22
CA GLN A 304 20.30 37.17 -8.67
C GLN A 304 19.30 36.59 -9.69
N VAL A 305 19.20 35.26 -9.76
CA VAL A 305 18.30 34.57 -10.69
C VAL A 305 17.34 33.67 -9.91
N ASN A 306 16.52 34.23 -9.02
CA ASN A 306 15.53 33.44 -8.25
C ASN A 306 14.10 33.54 -8.80
N ARG A 307 13.68 34.67 -9.38
CA ARG A 307 12.27 34.85 -9.80
C ARG A 307 11.95 34.37 -11.21
N SER A 308 12.78 34.66 -12.20
CA SER A 308 12.63 34.11 -13.56
C SER A 308 12.98 32.62 -13.62
N PHE A 309 13.90 32.18 -12.76
CA PHE A 309 14.34 30.80 -12.60
C PHE A 309 13.25 29.88 -12.04
N LEU A 310 12.61 30.28 -10.93
CA LEU A 310 11.46 29.53 -10.40
C LEU A 310 10.32 29.53 -11.41
N ALA A 311 10.07 30.65 -12.09
CA ALA A 311 9.03 30.70 -13.13
C ALA A 311 9.28 29.73 -14.28
N GLU A 312 10.50 29.57 -14.78
CA GLU A 312 10.80 28.65 -15.89
C GLU A 312 10.71 27.18 -15.45
N VAL A 313 11.22 26.85 -14.25
CA VAL A 313 11.17 25.50 -13.68
C VAL A 313 9.73 25.11 -13.29
N GLU A 314 8.97 26.02 -12.69
CA GLU A 314 7.56 25.84 -12.32
C GLU A 314 6.67 25.77 -13.55
N THR A 315 6.92 26.60 -14.58
CA THR A 315 6.18 26.53 -15.84
C THR A 315 6.42 25.19 -16.53
N ILE A 316 7.66 24.74 -16.69
CA ILE A 316 7.96 23.50 -17.41
C ILE A 316 7.60 22.26 -16.59
N GLY A 317 7.78 22.30 -15.26
CA GLY A 317 7.34 21.23 -14.34
C GLY A 317 5.81 21.11 -14.23
N SER A 318 5.06 22.18 -14.54
CA SER A 318 3.59 22.20 -14.50
C SER A 318 2.91 21.93 -15.84
N ILE A 319 3.65 21.68 -16.93
CA ILE A 319 3.05 21.20 -18.20
C ILE A 319 2.74 19.71 -18.04
N TYR A 320 1.71 19.39 -17.26
CA TYR A 320 1.11 18.07 -17.18
C TYR A 320 -0.39 18.19 -17.42
N HIS A 321 -0.80 18.10 -18.68
CA HIS A 321 -2.21 17.96 -19.04
C HIS A 321 -2.38 16.69 -19.87
N VAL A 322 -3.29 15.80 -19.45
CA VAL A 322 -3.56 14.45 -20.00
C VAL A 322 -3.90 14.43 -21.50
N ASN A 323 -4.08 15.59 -22.14
CA ASN A 323 -4.45 15.72 -23.55
C ASN A 323 -3.50 16.61 -24.38
N LEU A 324 -2.31 16.96 -23.90
CA LEU A 324 -1.31 17.63 -24.74
C LEU A 324 -0.55 16.59 -25.56
N VAL A 325 -1.03 16.36 -26.79
CA VAL A 325 -0.28 15.64 -27.83
C VAL A 325 0.90 16.52 -28.22
N LEU A 326 2.04 16.35 -27.53
CA LEU A 326 3.33 16.81 -28.04
C LEU A 326 3.69 15.92 -29.23
N ASP A 327 3.75 16.54 -30.40
CA ASP A 327 4.05 15.91 -31.68
C ASP A 327 5.26 14.97 -31.57
N ARG A 328 5.08 13.74 -32.05
CA ARG A 328 5.93 12.58 -31.76
C ARG A 328 7.36 12.77 -32.26
N LYS A 329 8.28 13.31 -31.44
CA LYS A 329 9.74 13.04 -31.50
C LYS A 329 10.41 13.19 -30.12
N GLN A 330 10.30 12.12 -29.30
CA GLN A 330 10.97 11.85 -27.99
C GLN A 330 10.75 12.87 -26.85
N PRO A 331 10.54 12.42 -25.60
CA PRO A 331 10.23 13.30 -24.47
C PRO A 331 11.45 14.13 -24.04
N MET A 332 11.25 15.43 -23.83
CA MET A 332 12.21 16.26 -23.10
C MET A 332 12.08 15.93 -21.62
N GLU A 333 13.10 15.33 -21.01
CA GLU A 333 13.14 15.17 -19.56
C GLU A 333 13.86 16.38 -18.94
N VAL A 334 13.18 17.09 -18.04
CA VAL A 334 13.75 18.19 -17.27
C VAL A 334 14.07 17.68 -15.88
N VAL A 335 15.33 17.79 -15.51
CA VAL A 335 15.87 17.16 -14.31
C VAL A 335 16.29 18.21 -13.29
N PRO A 336 15.62 18.31 -12.13
CA PRO A 336 16.10 19.15 -11.03
C PRO A 336 17.36 18.56 -10.40
N ILE A 337 18.31 19.43 -10.02
CA ILE A 337 19.63 19.04 -9.49
C ILE A 337 19.79 19.55 -8.06
N ARG A 338 20.33 18.70 -7.17
CA ARG A 338 20.64 19.07 -5.78
C ARG A 338 21.94 19.90 -5.74
N ASN A 339 21.88 21.10 -5.15
CA ASN A 339 23.07 21.91 -4.86
C ASN A 339 23.59 21.57 -3.46
N VAL A 340 24.77 20.97 -3.40
CA VAL A 340 25.51 20.75 -2.15
C VAL A 340 26.78 21.56 -2.29
N ASN A 341 26.89 22.67 -1.54
CA ASN A 341 28.10 23.51 -1.34
C ASN A 341 28.32 24.77 -2.18
N GLY A 342 27.28 25.39 -2.76
CA GLY A 342 27.36 26.81 -3.15
C GLY A 342 28.33 27.13 -4.31
N LYS A 343 28.69 26.14 -5.13
CA LYS A 343 29.38 26.32 -6.41
C LYS A 343 28.42 25.95 -7.54
N SER A 344 28.42 26.77 -8.60
CA SER A 344 27.74 26.63 -9.89
C SER A 344 26.55 25.65 -9.97
N THR A 345 25.33 26.16 -10.06
CA THR A 345 24.12 25.35 -10.25
C THR A 345 23.99 24.91 -11.71
N CYS A 346 24.19 23.61 -11.97
CA CYS A 346 23.70 22.98 -13.20
C CYS A 346 22.22 22.63 -13.03
N THR A 347 21.38 22.79 -14.07
CA THR A 347 19.92 22.75 -13.89
C THR A 347 19.13 21.98 -14.96
N LEU A 348 19.70 21.61 -16.11
CA LEU A 348 18.93 20.84 -17.12
C LEU A 348 19.80 19.83 -17.89
N ALA A 349 19.30 18.61 -18.08
CA ALA A 349 19.89 17.60 -18.96
C ALA A 349 18.89 17.24 -20.07
N TYR A 350 19.17 17.58 -21.34
CA TYR A 350 18.29 17.20 -22.47
C TYR A 350 18.78 15.90 -23.11
N THR A 351 17.86 15.02 -23.51
CA THR A 351 18.14 13.93 -24.47
C THR A 351 17.70 14.38 -25.87
N SER A 352 18.61 14.73 -26.79
CA SER A 352 18.25 14.72 -28.21
C SER A 352 19.45 14.67 -29.16
N ARG A 353 19.23 14.02 -30.31
CA ARG A 353 20.16 13.95 -31.44
C ARG A 353 20.58 15.35 -31.92
N PHE A 354 21.88 15.59 -31.97
CA PHE A 354 22.50 16.79 -32.54
C PHE A 354 22.20 16.97 -34.04
N LYS A 355 21.69 18.15 -34.42
CA LYS A 355 22.02 18.75 -35.72
C LYS A 355 22.79 20.04 -35.48
N LYS A 356 24.07 20.07 -35.85
CA LYS A 356 24.85 21.30 -36.01
C LYS A 356 24.06 22.24 -36.93
N LYS A 357 23.58 23.38 -36.42
CA LYS A 357 23.24 24.51 -37.30
C LYS A 357 24.57 25.09 -37.79
N SER A 358 24.89 24.79 -39.03
CA SER A 358 25.98 25.41 -39.78
C SER A 358 25.73 26.92 -39.95
N SER A 359 26.81 27.67 -39.84
CA SER A 359 26.92 29.09 -40.16
C SER A 359 26.47 29.42 -41.59
N ALA A 360 25.55 30.39 -41.76
CA ALA A 360 25.35 31.25 -42.95
C ALA A 360 24.28 32.32 -42.60
N ARG A 361 24.61 33.58 -42.27
CA ARG A 361 25.04 34.75 -43.09
C ARG A 361 23.87 35.70 -43.48
N MET A 362 24.00 36.94 -43.01
CA MET A 362 23.57 38.26 -43.54
C MET A 362 22.17 38.43 -44.17
N LYS A 363 21.45 39.46 -43.68
CA LYS A 363 20.86 40.60 -44.41
C LYS A 363 20.44 41.62 -43.34
N ASN A 364 21.25 42.62 -43.01
CA ASN A 364 21.31 43.96 -43.61
C ASN A 364 19.93 44.61 -43.76
N SER A 365 19.50 45.38 -42.76
CA SER A 365 18.54 46.47 -42.93
C SER A 365 19.30 47.78 -42.82
N ARG A 366 19.52 48.41 -43.98
CA ARG A 366 19.93 49.81 -44.08
C ARG A 366 18.79 50.69 -43.59
N SER A 367 19.13 51.66 -42.77
CA SER A 367 18.41 52.90 -42.59
C SER A 367 18.68 53.86 -43.77
N ASN A 368 17.72 54.76 -43.97
CA ASN A 368 17.75 56.06 -44.67
C ASN A 368 17.09 56.13 -46.06
N GLU A 369 15.92 56.77 -46.03
CA GLU A 369 15.53 57.89 -46.90
C GLU A 369 16.74 58.73 -47.33
N GLU A 370 16.98 58.81 -48.64
CA GLU A 370 16.50 59.91 -49.52
C GLU A 370 16.22 59.33 -50.92
#